data_AF-A0A2E5K164-F1
#
_entry.id   AF-A0A2E5K164-F1
#
_cell.length_a   1.000
_cell.length_b   1.000
_cell.length_c   1.000
_cell.angle_alpha   90.00
_cell.angle_beta   90.00
_cell.angle_gamma   90.00
#
_symmetry.space_group_name_H-M   'P 1'
#
loop_
_entity.id
_entity.type
_entity.pdbx_description
1 polymer ?
#
loop_
_entity_poly.entity_id
_entity_poly.type
_entity_poly.pdbx_seq_one_letter_code
_entity_poly.pdbx_strand_id
1 'polypeptide(L)'
;MSKSKTFCNSIHPDHSSEFSRLNRMSGQINGIKKMIEDKRYCVEILTQLKAVQSAARAVEGNILKRHIESCVKDAFVAKNASDRDEKIDELLKIFKKS
;
A
#
# COMPACT_ATOMS: atom_id res chain seq x y z
N MET A 1 -4.86 22.62 -16.10
CA MET A 1 -5.87 22.54 -15.02
C MET A 1 -6.03 21.10 -14.59
N SER A 2 -5.42 20.71 -13.47
CA SER A 2 -6.00 19.72 -12.53
C SER A 2 -5.12 19.75 -11.28
N LYS A 3 -5.50 20.57 -10.31
CA LYS A 3 -4.86 20.61 -9.00
C LYS A 3 -5.35 19.37 -8.25
N SER A 4 -4.49 18.35 -8.10
CA SER A 4 -4.73 17.25 -7.19
C SER A 4 -4.91 17.85 -5.79
N LYS A 5 -6.12 17.75 -5.28
CA LYS A 5 -6.58 18.30 -4.02
C LYS A 5 -5.98 17.44 -2.90
N THR A 6 -4.82 17.83 -2.40
CA THR A 6 -4.14 17.20 -1.25
C THR A 6 -4.90 17.57 0.03
N PHE A 7 -5.57 16.60 0.67
CA PHE A 7 -6.61 16.82 1.69
C PHE A 7 -6.21 16.40 3.13
N CYS A 8 -4.95 16.61 3.51
CA CYS A 8 -4.55 16.51 4.92
C CYS A 8 -3.77 17.77 5.30
N ASN A 9 -4.08 18.35 6.46
CA ASN A 9 -3.25 19.40 7.05
C ASN A 9 -1.86 18.80 7.35
N SER A 10 -0.96 19.04 6.39
CA SER A 10 0.51 19.14 6.47
C SER A 10 1.39 18.03 7.06
N ILE A 11 0.90 16.86 7.51
CA ILE A 11 1.81 15.75 7.87
C ILE A 11 1.29 14.42 7.30
N HIS A 12 1.81 14.00 6.14
CA HIS A 12 1.68 12.62 5.69
C HIS A 12 2.42 11.70 6.67
N PRO A 13 1.81 10.58 7.13
CA PRO A 13 2.50 9.69 8.04
C PRO A 13 3.76 9.11 7.41
N ASP A 14 4.81 8.97 8.21
CA ASP A 14 6.02 8.27 7.78
C ASP A 14 5.74 6.78 7.52
N HIS A 15 6.32 6.27 6.43
CA HIS A 15 6.22 4.87 5.98
C HIS A 15 7.61 4.25 5.74
N SER A 16 8.70 4.90 6.17
CA SER A 16 10.07 4.42 6.01
C SER A 16 10.28 3.00 6.58
N SER A 17 9.46 2.57 7.55
CA SER A 17 9.43 1.21 8.10
C SER A 17 9.18 0.12 7.05
N GLU A 18 8.52 0.45 5.94
CA GLU A 18 8.21 -0.51 4.87
C GLU A 18 9.39 -0.72 3.91
N PHE A 19 10.46 0.08 3.97
CA PHE A 19 11.61 -0.04 3.07
C PHE A 19 12.26 -1.42 3.12
N SER A 20 12.34 -2.05 4.30
CA SER A 20 12.91 -3.39 4.43
C SER A 20 12.12 -4.46 3.66
N ARG A 21 10.78 -4.34 3.64
CA ARG A 21 9.88 -5.23 2.88
C ARG A 21 9.96 -4.96 1.38
N LEU A 22 10.00 -3.69 0.98
CA LEU A 22 10.17 -3.29 -0.42
C LEU A 22 11.51 -3.78 -0.98
N ASN A 23 12.60 -3.64 -0.22
CA ASN A 23 13.92 -4.13 -0.60
C ASN A 23 13.93 -5.66 -0.74
N ARG A 24 13.25 -6.38 0.17
CA ARG A 24 13.09 -7.84 0.05
C ARG A 24 12.31 -8.23 -1.20
N MET A 25 11.21 -7.54 -1.52
CA MET A 25 10.45 -7.77 -2.74
C MET A 25 11.28 -7.51 -4.00
N SER A 26 12.09 -6.45 -4.01
CA SER A 26 13.03 -6.19 -5.11
C SER A 26 14.00 -7.36 -5.32
N GLY A 27 14.55 -7.90 -4.22
CA GLY A 27 15.38 -9.10 -4.25
C GLY A 27 14.64 -10.33 -4.80
N GLN A 28 13.39 -10.53 -4.41
CA GLN A 28 12.54 -11.62 -4.94
C GLN A 28 12.27 -11.46 -6.44
N ILE A 29 11.96 -10.24 -6.91
CA ILE A 29 11.76 -9.95 -8.34
C ILE A 29 13.03 -10.24 -9.13
N ASN A 30 14.19 -9.84 -8.61
CA ASN A 30 15.48 -10.15 -9.24
C ASN A 30 15.75 -11.66 -9.27
N GLY A 31 15.38 -12.39 -8.21
CA GLY A 31 15.43 -13.85 -8.19
C GLY A 31 14.56 -14.46 -9.27
N ILE A 32 13.31 -14.00 -9.42
CA ILE A 32 12.36 -14.47 -10.45
C ILE A 32 12.92 -14.25 -11.85
N LYS A 33 13.54 -13.11 -12.14
CA LYS A 33 14.19 -12.85 -13.43
C LYS A 33 15.24 -13.92 -13.75
N LYS A 34 16.13 -14.24 -12.80
CA LYS A 34 17.12 -15.32 -12.95
C LYS A 34 16.45 -16.68 -13.17
N MET A 35 15.39 -17.00 -12.44
CA MET A 35 14.66 -18.25 -12.65
C MET A 35 14.10 -18.38 -14.08
N ILE A 36 13.68 -17.27 -14.69
CA ILE A 36 13.22 -17.23 -16.07
C ILE A 36 14.39 -17.41 -17.05
N GLU A 37 15.50 -16.71 -16.83
CA GLU A 37 16.74 -16.87 -17.62
C GLU A 37 17.24 -18.31 -17.60
N ASP A 38 17.20 -18.94 -16.42
CA ASP A 38 17.58 -20.33 -16.17
C ASP A 38 16.54 -21.36 -16.66
N LYS A 39 15.42 -20.90 -17.25
CA LYS A 39 14.31 -21.74 -17.73
C LYS A 39 13.78 -22.72 -16.67
N ARG A 40 13.70 -22.27 -15.42
CA ARG A 40 13.19 -23.09 -14.30
C ARG A 40 11.73 -23.49 -14.49
N TYR A 41 11.32 -24.51 -13.74
CA TYR A 41 9.97 -25.05 -13.81
C TYR A 41 8.91 -23.98 -13.47
N CYS A 42 7.91 -23.86 -14.34
CA CYS A 42 6.91 -22.79 -14.30
C CYS A 42 6.22 -22.69 -12.94
N VAL A 43 5.92 -23.80 -12.27
CA VAL A 43 5.24 -23.81 -10.96
C VAL A 43 6.10 -23.14 -9.88
N GLU A 44 7.42 -23.29 -9.93
CA GLU A 44 8.33 -22.64 -8.99
C GLU A 44 8.34 -21.12 -9.20
N ILE A 45 8.37 -20.67 -10.46
CA ILE A 45 8.32 -19.25 -10.83
C ILE A 45 6.98 -18.65 -10.37
N LEU A 46 5.87 -19.33 -10.65
CA LEU A 46 4.54 -18.93 -10.21
C LEU A 46 4.45 -18.83 -8.68
N THR A 47 5.06 -19.77 -7.96
CA THR A 47 5.11 -19.76 -6.48
C THR A 47 5.85 -18.54 -5.97
N GLN A 48 6.99 -18.18 -6.56
CA GLN A 48 7.72 -16.97 -6.18
C GLN A 48 6.95 -15.69 -6.51
N LEU A 49 6.26 -15.64 -7.65
CA LEU A 49 5.38 -14.51 -7.98
C LEU A 49 4.25 -14.37 -6.95
N LYS A 50 3.65 -15.47 -6.49
CA LYS A 50 2.65 -15.43 -5.40
C LYS A 50 3.22 -14.92 -4.09
N ALA A 51 4.47 -15.27 -3.76
CA ALA A 51 5.15 -14.72 -2.59
C ALA A 51 5.33 -13.18 -2.68
N VAL A 52 5.71 -12.66 -3.85
CA VAL A 52 5.81 -11.20 -4.08
C VAL A 52 4.43 -10.53 -3.96
N GLN A 53 3.39 -11.12 -4.55
CA GLN A 53 2.01 -10.60 -4.43
C GLN A 53 1.54 -10.54 -2.97
N SER A 54 1.82 -11.57 -2.18
CA SER A 54 1.49 -11.60 -0.76
C SER A 54 2.25 -10.52 0.03
N ALA A 55 3.53 -10.34 -0.25
CA ALA A 55 4.33 -9.28 0.38
C ALA A 55 3.82 -7.87 0.03
N ALA A 56 3.44 -7.64 -1.23
CA ALA A 56 2.85 -6.37 -1.68
C ALA A 56 1.56 -6.03 -0.91
N ARG A 57 0.65 -7.01 -0.79
CA ARG A 57 -0.61 -6.86 -0.02
C ARG A 57 -0.35 -6.53 1.44
N ALA A 58 0.70 -7.09 2.04
CA ALA A 58 1.06 -6.79 3.42
C ALA A 58 1.54 -5.33 3.58
N VAL A 59 2.38 -4.84 2.65
CA VAL A 59 2.84 -3.44 2.65
C VAL A 59 1.67 -2.48 2.44
N GLU A 60 0.79 -2.79 1.49
CA GLU A 60 -0.44 -2.03 1.23
C GLU A 60 -1.31 -1.92 2.49
N GLY A 61 -1.55 -3.05 3.17
CA GLY A 61 -2.31 -3.08 4.42
C GLY A 61 -1.66 -2.27 5.55
N ASN A 62 -0.33 -2.29 5.67
CA ASN A 62 0.39 -1.49 6.68
C ASN A 62 0.27 0.01 6.42
N ILE A 63 0.48 0.44 5.18
CA ILE A 63 0.36 1.83 4.76
C ILE A 63 -1.05 2.34 5.02
N LEU A 64 -2.05 1.54 4.64
CA LEU A 64 -3.45 1.88 4.85
C LEU A 64 -3.83 1.97 6.32
N LYS A 65 -3.41 1.00 7.13
CA LYS A 65 -3.61 1.03 8.59
C LYS A 65 -3.04 2.31 9.18
N ARG A 66 -1.81 2.67 8.80
CA ARG A 66 -1.14 3.89 9.26
C ARG A 66 -1.91 5.15 8.85
N HIS A 67 -2.42 5.20 7.62
CA HIS A 67 -3.25 6.31 7.15
C HIS A 67 -4.54 6.45 7.94
N ILE A 68 -5.22 5.34 8.26
CA ILE A 68 -6.43 5.35 9.10
C ILE A 68 -6.08 5.85 10.51
N GLU A 69 -4.99 5.35 11.10
CA GLU A 69 -4.57 5.75 12.45
C GLU A 69 -4.20 7.23 12.57
N SER A 70 -3.70 7.87 11.50
CA SER A 70 -3.37 9.30 11.49
C SER A 70 -4.51 10.17 10.99
N CYS A 71 -4.90 10.02 9.72
CA CYS A 71 -5.75 10.98 9.01
C CYS A 71 -7.24 10.86 9.39
N VAL A 72 -7.68 9.65 9.76
CA VAL A 72 -9.07 9.38 10.16
C VAL A 72 -9.26 9.61 11.66
N LYS A 73 -8.30 9.22 12.51
CA LYS A 73 -8.36 9.52 13.94
C LYS A 73 -8.47 11.02 14.21
N ASP A 74 -7.67 11.84 13.51
CA ASP A 74 -7.74 13.29 13.59
C ASP A 74 -9.08 13.85 13.05
N ALA A 75 -9.70 13.15 12.09
CA ALA A 75 -11.03 13.50 11.58
C ALA A 75 -12.15 13.22 12.58
N PHE A 76 -12.06 12.13 13.34
CA PHE A 76 -13.04 11.80 14.38
C PHE A 76 -12.97 12.75 15.58
N VAL A 77 -11.81 13.35 15.83
CA VAL A 77 -11.62 14.41 16.84
C VAL A 77 -12.12 15.77 16.32
N ALA A 78 -12.11 16.01 15.01
CA ALA A 78 -12.68 17.20 14.40
C ALA A 78 -14.23 17.19 14.49
N LYS A 79 -14.82 18.33 14.88
CA LYS A 79 -16.24 18.43 15.29
C LYS A 79 -17.29 18.30 14.17
N ASN A 80 -16.89 18.19 12.90
CA ASN A 80 -17.82 18.20 11.75
C ASN A 80 -18.07 16.79 11.20
N ALA A 81 -19.34 16.37 11.18
CA ALA A 81 -19.75 15.06 10.68
C ALA A 81 -19.52 14.88 9.17
N SER A 82 -19.70 15.94 8.36
CA SER A 82 -19.51 15.92 6.91
C SER A 82 -18.07 15.60 6.49
N ASP A 83 -17.07 16.11 7.22
CA ASP A 83 -15.66 15.86 6.93
C ASP A 83 -15.23 14.41 7.25
N ARG A 84 -16.00 13.71 8.09
CA ARG A 84 -15.73 12.31 8.44
C ARG A 84 -16.22 11.36 7.35
N ASP A 85 -17.44 11.56 6.86
CA ASP A 85 -18.03 10.70 5.84
C ASP A 85 -17.25 10.78 4.53
N GLU A 86 -16.79 11.97 4.13
CA GLU A 86 -15.92 12.14 2.95
C GLU A 86 -14.58 11.38 3.08
N LYS A 87 -13.95 11.41 4.25
CA LYS A 87 -12.68 10.69 4.51
C LYS A 87 -12.86 9.17 4.52
N ILE A 88 -13.98 8.68 5.03
CA ILE A 88 -14.32 7.25 5.02
C ILE A 88 -14.60 6.79 3.58
N ASP A 89 -15.35 7.56 2.80
CA ASP A 89 -15.65 7.24 1.39
C ASP A 89 -14.41 7.22 0.50
N GLU A 90 -13.43 8.09 0.75
CA GLU A 90 -12.15 8.08 0.05
C GLU A 90 -11.36 6.79 0.32
N LEU A 91 -11.34 6.31 1.57
CA LEU A 91 -10.71 5.04 1.92
C LEU A 91 -11.39 3.85 1.27
N LEU A 92 -12.72 3.86 1.22
CA LEU A 92 -13.51 2.83 0.54
C LEU A 92 -13.25 2.81 -0.98
N LYS A 93 -12.92 3.95 -1.60
CA LYS A 93 -12.56 4.01 -3.02
C LYS A 93 -11.22 3.36 -3.34
N ILE A 94 -10.23 3.46 -2.44
CA ILE A 94 -8.94 2.77 -2.59
C ILE A 94 -9.14 1.25 -2.54
N PHE A 95 -9.96 0.77 -1.59
CA PHE A 95 -10.29 -0.65 -1.44
C PHE A 95 -11.11 -1.24 -2.60
N LYS A 96 -11.99 -0.45 -3.24
CA LYS A 96 -12.83 -0.92 -4.35
C LYS A 96 -12.08 -1.11 -5.67
N LYS A 97 -10.82 -0.66 -5.76
CA LYS A 97 -10.04 -0.71 -7.00
C LYS A 97 -9.16 -1.97 -7.14
N SER A 98 -9.27 -2.91 -6.21
CA SER A 98 -8.54 -4.18 -6.17
C SER A 98 -9.31 -5.33 -6.80
#